data_AF-A0A1T3CTE2-F1
#
_entry.id   AF-A0A1T3CTE2-F1
#
_cell.length_a   1.000
_cell.length_b   1.000
_cell.length_c   1.000
_cell.angle_alpha   90.00
_cell.angle_beta   90.00
_cell.angle_gamma   90.00
#
_symmetry.space_group_name_H-M   'P 1'
#
loop_
_entity.id
_entity.type
_entity.pdbx_description
1 polymer ?
#
loop_
_entity_poly.entity_id
_entity_poly.type
_entity_poly.pdbx_seq_one_letter_code
_entity_poly.pdbx_strand_id
1 'polypeptide(L)'
;MATGNSQNDATVSPVRLLPHDNPCPNPQLPPLMIELDNPYVPQPGGRDQTSYATVIHAYQTQATNMTQLDQNEYLSLIKASYFRMDCDTERGPSHHPLYSKLQNEPTWAKFVFLSALYPEIKRIKRQPTPFQQQMISAFKCLRIECYAESYWFYSEPQRDDHHNEVLSSPSSGPHPDLLDAISTMQNAIVKLDEKLTATREEMRQQREQHEQHEKNMQNAIMRLDEKLDVIGEEMGQQREESKQKFKREIERILQLYS
;
A
#
# COMPACT_ATOMS: atom_id res chain seq x y z
N MET A 1 51.97 -46.66 -21.46
CA MET A 1 50.56 -46.59 -21.90
C MET A 1 49.78 -45.93 -20.79
N ALA A 2 49.29 -44.74 -21.05
CA ALA A 2 48.60 -43.88 -20.10
C ALA A 2 47.19 -43.60 -20.63
N THR A 3 46.18 -43.95 -19.85
CA THR A 3 44.78 -43.55 -19.94
C THR A 3 44.21 -43.80 -18.54
N GLY A 4 43.48 -42.94 -17.86
CA GLY A 4 42.78 -41.71 -18.19
C GLY A 4 41.58 -41.67 -17.24
N ASN A 5 41.78 -41.14 -16.02
CA ASN A 5 40.69 -40.99 -15.05
C ASN A 5 39.94 -39.69 -15.33
N SER A 6 38.64 -39.85 -15.58
CA SER A 6 37.68 -38.79 -15.84
C SER A 6 37.41 -38.01 -14.54
N GLN A 7 37.87 -36.76 -14.47
CA GLN A 7 37.41 -35.79 -13.49
C GLN A 7 36.06 -35.22 -13.97
N ASN A 8 34.99 -35.58 -13.28
CA ASN A 8 33.70 -34.89 -13.41
C ASN A 8 33.82 -33.55 -12.69
N ASP A 9 34.28 -32.54 -13.42
CA ASP A 9 34.24 -31.15 -13.00
C ASP A 9 32.82 -30.64 -13.25
N ALA A 10 31.96 -30.77 -12.24
CA ALA A 10 30.63 -30.19 -12.25
C ALA A 10 30.78 -28.66 -12.17
N THR A 11 30.96 -28.05 -13.35
CA THR A 11 30.86 -26.61 -13.53
C THR A 11 29.43 -26.20 -13.20
N VAL A 12 29.20 -25.81 -11.95
CA VAL A 12 27.97 -25.14 -11.53
C VAL A 12 27.93 -23.83 -12.30
N SER A 13 27.17 -23.84 -13.40
CA SER A 13 26.86 -22.63 -14.15
C SER A 13 26.21 -21.64 -13.19
N PRO A 14 26.70 -20.39 -13.10
CA PRO A 14 26.00 -19.38 -12.33
C PRO A 14 24.64 -19.19 -13.01
N VAL A 15 23.57 -19.47 -12.27
CA VAL A 15 22.22 -19.12 -12.67
C VAL A 15 22.23 -17.62 -12.96
N ARG A 16 22.27 -17.28 -14.25
CA ARG A 16 22.03 -15.92 -14.71
C ARG A 16 20.61 -15.59 -14.32
N LEU A 17 20.45 -14.91 -13.18
CA LEU A 17 19.25 -14.15 -12.87
C LEU A 17 19.10 -13.14 -14.01
N LEU A 18 18.20 -13.43 -14.94
CA LEU A 18 17.72 -12.44 -15.89
C LEU A 18 17.18 -11.25 -15.08
N PRO A 19 17.30 -10.01 -15.58
CA PRO A 19 16.70 -8.86 -14.93
C PRO A 19 15.19 -9.09 -14.96
N HIS A 20 14.62 -9.39 -13.79
CA HIS A 20 13.21 -9.66 -13.65
C HIS A 20 12.52 -8.30 -13.57
N ASP A 21 11.85 -7.91 -14.65
CA ASP A 21 11.04 -6.68 -14.74
C ASP A 21 9.76 -6.84 -13.88
N ASN A 22 9.93 -6.93 -12.56
CA ASN A 22 8.88 -6.63 -11.61
C ASN A 22 8.77 -5.09 -11.54
N PRO A 23 7.60 -4.48 -11.79
CA PRO A 23 7.45 -3.03 -11.72
C PRO A 23 7.53 -2.46 -10.30
N CYS A 24 7.53 -3.31 -9.27
CA CYS A 24 7.79 -2.88 -7.91
C CYS A 24 9.31 -2.79 -7.65
N PRO A 25 9.87 -1.60 -7.34
CA PRO A 25 11.31 -1.39 -7.31
C PRO A 25 12.05 -2.08 -6.15
N ASN A 26 11.40 -2.88 -5.30
CA ASN A 26 12.07 -3.71 -4.29
C ASN A 26 11.10 -4.69 -3.59
N PRO A 27 11.25 -6.03 -3.69
CA PRO A 27 10.34 -6.95 -3.02
C PRO A 27 11.06 -7.99 -2.14
N GLN A 28 11.61 -7.56 -1.01
CA GLN A 28 11.99 -8.47 0.08
C GLN A 28 11.58 -7.90 1.45
N LEU A 29 10.47 -7.15 1.49
CA LEU A 29 9.89 -6.76 2.77
C LEU A 29 9.04 -7.92 3.31
N PRO A 30 9.13 -8.25 4.60
CA PRO A 30 8.21 -9.20 5.20
C PRO A 30 6.78 -8.66 5.05
N PRO A 31 5.79 -9.50 4.69
CA PRO A 31 4.40 -9.12 4.69
C PRO A 31 4.00 -8.52 6.04
N LEU A 32 3.28 -7.39 6.02
CA LEU A 32 2.62 -6.94 7.23
C LEU A 32 1.61 -7.99 7.69
N MET A 33 1.66 -8.28 8.98
CA MET A 33 0.66 -9.12 9.61
C MET A 33 -0.71 -8.45 9.49
N ILE A 34 -1.71 -9.22 9.09
CA ILE A 34 -3.09 -8.76 9.09
C ILE A 34 -3.57 -8.73 10.54
N GLU A 35 -3.28 -7.65 11.25
CA GLU A 35 -3.86 -7.35 12.55
C GLU A 35 -5.34 -6.98 12.34
N LEU A 36 -6.19 -8.00 12.43
CA LEU A 36 -7.64 -7.85 12.41
C LEU A 36 -8.09 -7.32 13.77
N ASP A 37 -7.93 -6.01 13.99
CA ASP A 37 -8.41 -5.31 15.20
C ASP A 37 -9.95 -5.36 15.37
N ASN A 38 -10.67 -6.02 14.46
CA ASN A 38 -12.11 -6.16 14.51
C ASN A 38 -12.52 -7.53 13.93
N PRO A 39 -13.23 -8.39 14.69
CA PRO A 39 -13.53 -9.77 14.30
C PRO A 39 -14.69 -9.82 13.31
N TYR A 40 -14.61 -9.12 12.18
CA TYR A 40 -15.49 -9.45 11.07
C TYR A 40 -14.96 -10.70 10.37
N VAL A 41 -15.21 -11.84 11.01
CA VAL A 41 -15.21 -13.14 10.35
C VAL A 41 -16.57 -13.24 9.67
N PRO A 42 -16.65 -13.22 8.32
CA PRO A 42 -17.92 -13.39 7.63
C PRO A 42 -18.58 -14.69 8.11
N GLN A 43 -19.91 -14.68 8.30
CA GLN A 43 -20.62 -15.87 8.74
C GLN A 43 -20.34 -17.04 7.78
N PRO A 44 -20.11 -18.26 8.31
CA PRO A 44 -19.77 -19.41 7.49
C PRO A 44 -20.86 -19.67 6.43
N GLY A 45 -20.44 -19.74 5.17
CA GLY A 45 -21.31 -20.06 4.02
C GLY A 45 -21.82 -18.86 3.21
N GLY A 46 -21.48 -17.61 3.57
CA GLY A 46 -21.85 -16.42 2.81
C GLY A 46 -20.91 -16.12 1.63
N ARG A 47 -21.42 -15.52 0.54
CA ARG A 47 -20.60 -15.02 -0.59
C ARG A 47 -19.48 -14.07 -0.15
N ASP A 48 -19.73 -13.27 0.88
CA ASP A 48 -18.75 -12.37 1.48
C ASP A 48 -17.55 -13.12 2.09
N GLN A 49 -17.74 -14.36 2.54
CA GLN A 49 -16.66 -15.19 3.07
C GLN A 49 -15.68 -15.61 1.97
N THR A 50 -16.21 -15.98 0.80
CA THR A 50 -15.39 -16.36 -0.35
C THR A 50 -14.61 -15.18 -0.90
N SER A 51 -15.24 -14.01 -1.05
CA SER A 51 -14.57 -12.79 -1.49
C SER A 51 -13.50 -12.34 -0.50
N TYR A 52 -13.81 -12.38 0.80
CA TYR A 52 -12.85 -12.08 1.86
C TYR A 52 -11.64 -13.03 1.82
N ALA A 53 -11.87 -14.35 1.80
CA ALA A 53 -10.78 -15.33 1.71
C ALA A 53 -9.92 -15.13 0.45
N THR A 54 -10.55 -14.75 -0.66
CA THR A 54 -9.87 -14.49 -1.93
C THR A 54 -8.94 -13.28 -1.85
N VAL A 55 -9.37 -12.17 -1.26
CA VAL A 55 -8.50 -10.98 -1.10
C VAL A 55 -7.40 -11.20 -0.06
N ILE A 56 -7.66 -11.99 0.99
CA ILE A 56 -6.63 -12.36 1.97
C ILE A 56 -5.54 -13.22 1.31
N HIS A 57 -5.95 -14.24 0.54
CA HIS A 57 -5.00 -15.08 -0.19
C HIS A 57 -4.21 -14.27 -1.24
N ALA A 58 -4.88 -13.36 -1.97
CA ALA A 58 -4.20 -12.48 -2.91
C ALA A 58 -3.19 -11.55 -2.24
N TYR A 59 -3.49 -11.04 -1.04
CA TYR A 59 -2.53 -10.27 -0.24
C TYR A 59 -1.32 -11.12 0.15
N GLN A 60 -1.54 -12.29 0.76
CA GLN A 60 -0.46 -13.18 1.21
C GLN A 60 0.50 -13.55 0.07
N THR A 61 -0.05 -13.76 -1.14
CA THR A 61 0.73 -14.12 -2.32
C THR A 61 1.45 -12.96 -2.98
N GLN A 62 1.10 -11.71 -2.67
CA GLN A 62 1.67 -10.51 -3.29
C GLN A 62 2.38 -9.57 -2.32
N ALA A 63 2.21 -9.72 -1.01
CA ALA A 63 2.71 -8.76 -0.03
C ALA A 63 4.23 -8.60 -0.10
N THR A 64 4.97 -9.70 -0.33
CA THR A 64 6.42 -9.66 -0.55
C THR A 64 6.82 -8.87 -1.79
N ASN A 65 5.92 -8.76 -2.78
CA ASN A 65 6.08 -8.01 -4.02
C ASN A 65 5.51 -6.59 -4.00
N MET A 66 5.02 -6.13 -2.84
CA MET A 66 4.43 -4.82 -2.65
C MET A 66 5.35 -3.90 -1.84
N THR A 67 5.36 -2.61 -2.17
CA THR A 67 5.96 -1.61 -1.29
C THR A 67 5.20 -1.54 0.04
N GLN A 68 5.83 -1.00 1.07
CA GLN A 68 5.16 -0.77 2.36
C GLN A 68 3.89 0.07 2.23
N LEU A 69 3.91 1.08 1.34
CA LEU A 69 2.74 1.93 1.04
C LEU A 69 1.61 1.12 0.40
N ASP A 70 1.94 0.27 -0.59
CA ASP A 70 0.96 -0.61 -1.23
C ASP A 70 0.39 -1.64 -0.24
N GLN A 71 1.22 -2.22 0.63
CA GLN A 71 0.74 -3.14 1.66
C GLN A 71 -0.24 -2.45 2.61
N ASN A 72 0.08 -1.24 3.10
CA ASN A 72 -0.80 -0.46 3.97
C ASN A 72 -2.13 -0.10 3.28
N GLU A 73 -2.07 0.30 2.01
CA GLU A 73 -3.25 0.61 1.23
C GLU A 73 -4.12 -0.65 1.04
N TYR A 74 -3.53 -1.78 0.67
CA TYR A 74 -4.25 -3.05 0.50
C TYR A 74 -4.98 -3.46 1.78
N LEU A 75 -4.29 -3.40 2.93
CA LEU A 75 -4.89 -3.71 4.23
C LEU A 75 -6.02 -2.72 4.57
N SER A 76 -5.89 -1.45 4.20
CA SER A 76 -6.95 -0.45 4.39
C SER A 76 -8.20 -0.77 3.55
N LEU A 77 -8.04 -1.32 2.34
CA LEU A 77 -9.15 -1.79 1.51
C LEU A 77 -9.89 -2.98 2.14
N ILE A 78 -9.14 -3.91 2.75
CA ILE A 78 -9.72 -5.02 3.52
C ILE A 78 -10.50 -4.48 4.73
N LYS A 79 -9.88 -3.59 5.53
CA LYS A 79 -10.52 -2.99 6.72
C LYS A 79 -11.80 -2.23 6.36
N ALA A 80 -11.80 -1.51 5.23
CA ALA A 80 -12.97 -0.80 4.72
C ALA A 80 -14.00 -1.71 4.01
N SER A 81 -13.83 -3.03 4.05
CA SER A 81 -14.77 -4.02 3.50
C SER A 81 -15.06 -3.87 2.00
N TYR A 82 -14.08 -3.40 1.21
CA TYR A 82 -14.25 -3.28 -0.25
C TYR A 82 -14.46 -4.62 -0.97
N PHE A 83 -14.27 -5.75 -0.29
CA PHE A 83 -14.58 -7.08 -0.83
C PHE A 83 -16.07 -7.43 -0.81
N ARG A 84 -16.92 -6.65 -0.11
CA ARG A 84 -18.36 -6.85 -0.08
C ARG A 84 -18.99 -6.23 -1.33
N MET A 85 -19.87 -6.98 -1.97
CA MET A 85 -20.69 -6.52 -3.08
C MET A 85 -22.15 -6.60 -2.64
N ASP A 86 -22.90 -5.51 -2.82
CA ASP A 86 -24.35 -5.56 -2.61
C ASP A 86 -24.96 -6.58 -3.58
N CYS A 87 -25.95 -7.33 -3.07
CA CYS A 87 -26.44 -8.59 -3.64
C CYS A 87 -27.05 -8.51 -5.05
N ASP A 88 -27.15 -7.33 -5.65
CA ASP A 88 -27.92 -7.10 -6.89
C ASP A 88 -27.08 -7.04 -8.17
N THR A 89 -25.78 -7.29 -8.12
CA THR A 89 -24.95 -7.14 -9.30
C THR A 89 -23.97 -8.29 -9.50
N GLU A 90 -24.38 -9.25 -10.33
CA GLU A 90 -23.50 -9.95 -11.29
C GLU A 90 -22.86 -8.97 -12.28
N ARG A 91 -22.39 -7.81 -11.81
CA ARG A 91 -21.81 -6.79 -12.67
C ARG A 91 -20.30 -6.85 -12.52
N GLY A 92 -19.65 -6.90 -13.68
CA GLY A 92 -18.22 -7.00 -13.82
C GLY A 92 -17.46 -5.82 -13.20
N PRO A 93 -16.14 -5.78 -13.40
CA PRO A 93 -15.23 -4.97 -12.60
C PRO A 93 -15.53 -3.47 -12.65
N SER A 94 -16.11 -2.96 -13.74
CA SER A 94 -16.49 -1.56 -13.92
C SER A 94 -17.52 -1.04 -12.90
N HIS A 95 -18.23 -1.92 -12.22
CA HIS A 95 -19.22 -1.55 -11.20
C HIS A 95 -18.68 -1.58 -9.78
N HIS A 96 -17.45 -2.08 -9.59
CA HIS A 96 -16.80 -2.05 -8.30
C HIS A 96 -16.39 -0.61 -7.93
N PRO A 97 -16.63 -0.12 -6.70
CA PRO A 97 -16.26 1.24 -6.30
C PRO A 97 -14.75 1.56 -6.46
N LEU A 98 -13.90 0.53 -6.41
CA LEU A 98 -12.45 0.67 -6.66
C LEU A 98 -12.09 0.88 -8.14
N TYR A 99 -12.96 0.54 -9.09
CA TYR A 99 -12.61 0.60 -10.50
C TYR A 99 -12.32 2.03 -10.95
N SER A 100 -13.21 2.97 -10.66
CA SER A 100 -13.02 4.39 -10.99
C SER A 100 -11.87 5.00 -10.18
N LYS A 101 -11.72 4.63 -8.90
CA LYS A 101 -10.60 5.08 -8.06
C LYS A 101 -9.25 4.64 -8.64
N LEU A 102 -9.17 3.40 -9.11
CA LEU A 102 -7.97 2.86 -9.74
C LEU A 102 -7.67 3.51 -11.10
N GLN A 103 -8.69 3.92 -11.86
CA GLN A 103 -8.47 4.69 -13.09
C GLN A 103 -7.93 6.10 -12.82
N ASN A 104 -8.39 6.76 -11.75
CA ASN A 104 -7.96 8.13 -11.45
C ASN A 104 -6.58 8.16 -10.78
N GLU A 105 -6.32 7.21 -9.88
CA GLU A 105 -5.11 7.12 -9.09
C GLU A 105 -4.63 5.67 -9.06
N PRO A 106 -3.86 5.25 -10.09
CA PRO A 106 -3.43 3.87 -10.23
C PRO A 106 -2.39 3.51 -9.17
N THR A 107 -2.74 2.59 -8.28
CA THR A 107 -1.82 1.98 -7.32
C THR A 107 -1.80 0.47 -7.48
N TRP A 108 -0.66 -0.14 -7.18
CA TRP A 108 -0.50 -1.60 -7.34
C TRP A 108 -1.43 -2.34 -6.36
N ALA A 109 -1.57 -1.82 -5.14
CA ALA A 109 -2.50 -2.34 -4.15
C ALA A 109 -3.95 -2.43 -4.67
N LYS A 110 -4.50 -1.34 -5.21
CA LYS A 110 -5.85 -1.30 -5.79
C LYS A 110 -5.99 -2.27 -6.96
N PHE A 111 -4.96 -2.36 -7.83
CA PHE A 111 -4.97 -3.24 -8.98
C PHE A 111 -4.97 -4.73 -8.59
N VAL A 112 -4.11 -5.12 -7.65
CA VAL A 112 -4.05 -6.50 -7.14
C VAL A 112 -5.35 -6.86 -6.40
N PHE A 113 -5.87 -5.95 -5.57
CA PHE A 113 -7.11 -6.17 -4.82
C PHE A 113 -8.28 -6.43 -5.77
N LEU A 114 -8.45 -5.55 -6.76
CA LEU A 114 -9.53 -5.67 -7.73
C LEU A 114 -9.36 -6.89 -8.65
N SER A 115 -8.13 -7.21 -9.03
CA SER A 115 -7.81 -8.41 -9.84
C SER A 115 -8.03 -9.73 -9.09
N ALA A 116 -8.03 -9.71 -7.76
CA ALA A 116 -8.37 -10.88 -6.94
C ALA A 116 -9.86 -11.19 -7.03
N LEU A 117 -10.71 -10.16 -6.98
CA LEU A 117 -12.16 -10.29 -7.09
C LEU A 117 -12.62 -10.52 -8.54
N TYR A 118 -11.91 -9.93 -9.51
CA TYR A 118 -12.24 -10.01 -10.94
C TYR A 118 -11.03 -10.46 -11.76
N PRO A 119 -10.76 -11.78 -11.84
CA PRO A 119 -9.59 -12.33 -12.53
C PRO A 119 -9.50 -11.97 -14.02
N GLU A 120 -10.60 -11.60 -14.65
CA GLU A 120 -10.68 -11.15 -16.04
C GLU A 120 -9.95 -9.83 -16.30
N ILE A 121 -9.77 -8.98 -15.30
CA ILE A 121 -9.09 -7.68 -15.46
C ILE A 121 -7.64 -7.87 -15.90
N LYS A 122 -6.94 -8.83 -15.29
CA LYS A 122 -5.54 -9.12 -15.62
C LYS A 122 -5.36 -10.00 -16.87
N ARG A 123 -6.44 -10.58 -17.41
CA ARG A 123 -6.39 -11.40 -18.63
C ARG A 123 -6.37 -10.49 -19.86
N ILE A 124 -5.18 -10.20 -20.37
CA ILE A 124 -5.00 -9.49 -21.63
C ILE A 124 -5.45 -10.40 -22.79
N LYS A 125 -6.53 -10.02 -23.48
CA LYS A 125 -6.96 -10.66 -24.74
C LYS A 125 -6.09 -10.14 -25.90
N ARG A 126 -6.30 -10.63 -27.13
CA ARG A 126 -5.57 -10.18 -28.34
C ARG A 126 -5.45 -8.66 -28.48
N GLN A 127 -6.43 -7.91 -27.97
CA GLN A 127 -6.36 -6.46 -27.82
C GLN A 127 -6.67 -6.07 -26.36
N PRO A 128 -5.80 -5.29 -25.70
CA PRO A 128 -6.07 -4.80 -24.36
C PRO A 128 -7.19 -3.77 -24.38
N THR A 129 -8.10 -3.87 -23.41
CA THR A 129 -9.16 -2.87 -23.17
C THR A 129 -8.55 -1.50 -22.83
N PRO A 130 -9.28 -0.38 -22.99
CA PRO A 130 -8.78 0.94 -22.59
C PRO A 130 -8.29 0.99 -21.14
N PHE A 131 -9.01 0.31 -20.24
CA PHE A 131 -8.58 0.13 -18.85
C PHE A 131 -7.23 -0.60 -18.74
N GLN A 132 -7.08 -1.73 -19.44
CA GLN A 132 -5.81 -2.48 -19.44
C GLN A 132 -4.66 -1.66 -20.03
N GLN A 133 -4.90 -0.89 -21.09
CA GLN A 133 -3.88 0.00 -21.67
C GLN A 133 -3.43 1.05 -20.66
N GLN A 134 -4.36 1.64 -19.92
CA GLN A 134 -4.05 2.60 -18.85
C GLN A 134 -3.23 1.94 -17.73
N MET A 135 -3.63 0.76 -17.27
CA MET A 135 -2.87 0.04 -16.24
C MET A 135 -1.50 -0.40 -16.74
N ILE A 136 -1.36 -0.81 -18.01
CA ILE A 136 -0.06 -1.12 -18.63
C ILE A 136 0.80 0.14 -18.68
N SER A 137 0.23 1.30 -18.99
CA SER A 137 0.97 2.56 -18.96
C SER A 137 1.46 2.91 -17.54
N ALA A 138 0.66 2.62 -16.52
CA ALA A 138 1.01 2.91 -15.12
C ALA A 138 2.05 1.93 -14.56
N PHE A 139 1.87 0.63 -14.81
CA PHE A 139 2.64 -0.44 -14.17
C PHE A 139 3.63 -1.14 -15.09
N LYS A 140 3.67 -0.81 -16.38
CA LYS A 140 4.46 -1.47 -17.44
C LYS A 140 4.05 -2.92 -17.74
N CYS A 141 3.57 -3.67 -16.74
CA CYS A 141 3.14 -5.05 -16.83
C CYS A 141 1.94 -5.31 -15.90
N LEU A 142 0.99 -6.13 -16.35
CA LEU A 142 -0.18 -6.55 -15.55
C LEU A 142 -0.06 -7.98 -15.01
N ARG A 143 1.11 -8.61 -15.15
CA ARG A 143 1.36 -9.95 -14.67
C ARG A 143 1.52 -9.90 -13.16
N ILE A 144 0.56 -10.53 -12.46
CA ILE A 144 0.61 -10.76 -11.01
C ILE A 144 1.23 -12.14 -10.83
N GLU A 145 2.52 -12.19 -10.46
CA GLU A 145 3.26 -13.43 -10.26
C GLU A 145 3.00 -14.00 -8.88
N CYS A 146 2.45 -15.21 -8.81
CA CYS A 146 2.12 -15.86 -7.55
C CYS A 146 3.36 -16.59 -7.00
N TYR A 147 4.09 -15.98 -6.08
CA TYR A 147 5.21 -16.62 -5.38
C TYR A 147 4.78 -17.15 -4.02
N ALA A 148 3.63 -17.83 -3.96
CA ALA A 148 3.10 -18.39 -2.71
C ALA A 148 4.08 -19.33 -2.01
N GLU A 149 4.97 -19.98 -2.77
CA GLU A 149 5.98 -20.92 -2.27
C GLU A 149 6.96 -20.29 -1.27
N SER A 150 7.23 -18.98 -1.35
CA SER A 150 8.11 -18.31 -0.38
C SER A 150 7.42 -17.96 0.95
N TYR A 151 6.09 -17.90 0.99
CA TYR A 151 5.32 -17.56 2.19
C TYR A 151 5.17 -18.74 3.16
N TRP A 152 5.00 -19.96 2.64
CA TRP A 152 4.97 -21.18 3.45
C TRP A 152 6.29 -21.38 4.22
N PHE A 153 7.41 -20.89 3.67
CA PHE A 153 8.73 -20.95 4.30
C PHE A 153 8.85 -20.11 5.58
N TYR A 154 8.01 -19.08 5.76
CA TYR A 154 8.03 -18.22 6.96
C TYR A 154 6.90 -18.53 7.95
N SER A 155 6.00 -19.46 7.60
CA SER A 155 4.75 -19.71 8.34
C SER A 155 4.67 -21.08 9.01
N GLU A 156 5.65 -21.98 8.82
CA GLU A 156 5.72 -23.22 9.59
C GLU A 156 6.50 -23.02 10.89
N PRO A 157 5.84 -22.99 12.07
CA PRO A 157 6.50 -23.52 13.25
C PRO A 157 6.64 -25.03 13.01
N GLN A 158 7.88 -25.51 12.85
CA GLN A 158 8.22 -26.93 12.88
C GLN A 158 7.46 -27.60 14.03
N ARG A 159 6.38 -28.31 13.72
CA ARG A 159 5.79 -29.29 14.62
C ARG A 159 6.50 -30.59 14.27
N ASP A 160 7.54 -30.90 15.04
CA ASP A 160 8.17 -32.22 15.04
C ASP A 160 7.13 -33.25 15.51
N ASP A 161 6.36 -33.80 14.57
CA ASP A 161 5.65 -35.07 14.77
C ASP A 161 6.66 -36.22 14.66
N HIS A 162 7.44 -36.42 15.72
CA HIS A 162 8.14 -37.67 15.93
C HIS A 162 7.26 -38.62 16.74
N HIS A 163 6.53 -39.50 16.04
CA HIS A 163 6.08 -40.74 16.63
C HIS A 163 6.81 -41.95 16.04
N ASN A 164 7.53 -42.63 16.95
CA ASN A 164 8.01 -44.02 16.92
C ASN A 164 9.16 -44.26 15.93
N GLU A 165 10.39 -44.51 16.38
CA GLU A 165 10.83 -45.64 17.22
C GLU A 165 12.24 -45.38 17.79
N VAL A 166 12.66 -46.24 18.72
CA VAL A 166 14.02 -46.45 19.25
C VAL A 166 14.33 -45.81 20.62
N LEU A 167 14.04 -46.62 21.65
CA LEU A 167 14.98 -47.09 22.69
C LEU A 167 15.98 -46.10 23.31
N SER A 168 15.80 -45.91 24.63
CA SER A 168 16.84 -45.85 25.66
C SER A 168 17.77 -44.63 25.71
N SER A 169 17.57 -43.76 26.70
CA SER A 169 18.50 -43.41 27.81
C SER A 169 18.26 -41.96 28.32
N PRO A 170 19.01 -41.45 29.31
CA PRO A 170 18.52 -41.14 30.65
C PRO A 170 18.22 -39.66 30.86
N SER A 171 17.42 -39.38 31.89
CA SER A 171 17.27 -38.07 32.52
C SER A 171 18.64 -37.40 32.71
N SER A 172 18.88 -36.34 31.95
CA SER A 172 20.04 -35.45 32.11
C SER A 172 19.49 -34.06 32.42
N GLY A 173 19.97 -33.48 33.51
CA GLY A 173 19.49 -32.22 34.09
C GLY A 173 19.66 -30.98 33.19
N PRO A 174 19.33 -29.79 33.72
CA PRO A 174 19.23 -28.56 32.92
C PRO A 174 20.58 -28.18 32.31
N HIS A 175 20.60 -27.99 30.99
CA HIS A 175 21.76 -27.55 30.22
C HIS A 175 22.00 -26.05 30.48
N PRO A 176 23.08 -25.63 31.17
CA PRO A 176 23.31 -24.23 31.53
C PRO A 176 23.42 -23.30 30.31
N ASP A 177 23.90 -23.82 29.17
CA ASP A 177 24.02 -23.07 27.92
C ASP A 177 22.67 -22.65 27.33
N LEU A 178 21.61 -23.44 27.58
CA LEU A 178 20.26 -23.12 27.11
C LEU A 178 19.66 -21.95 27.89
N LEU A 179 19.92 -21.87 29.20
CA LEU A 179 19.42 -20.79 30.04
C LEU A 179 20.09 -19.45 29.70
N ASP A 180 21.38 -19.46 29.37
CA ASP A 180 22.11 -18.26 28.94
C ASP A 180 21.64 -17.77 27.56
N ALA A 181 21.38 -18.69 26.63
CA ALA A 181 20.78 -18.38 25.33
C ALA A 181 19.37 -17.77 25.49
N ILE A 182 18.53 -18.34 26.37
CA ILE A 182 17.20 -17.80 26.66
C ILE A 182 17.29 -16.39 27.26
N SER A 183 18.19 -16.18 28.21
CA SER A 183 18.42 -14.86 28.83
C SER A 183 18.88 -13.83 27.80
N THR A 184 19.78 -14.22 26.89
CA THR A 184 20.25 -13.36 25.79
C THR A 184 19.12 -12.96 24.84
N MET A 185 18.27 -13.93 24.46
CA MET A 185 17.11 -13.66 23.59
C MET A 185 16.10 -12.74 24.28
N GLN A 186 15.81 -12.96 25.57
CA GLN A 186 14.91 -12.09 26.32
C GLN A 186 15.42 -10.65 26.37
N ASN A 187 16.71 -10.45 26.61
CA ASN A 187 17.32 -9.12 26.58
C ASN A 187 17.26 -8.47 25.19
N ALA A 188 17.42 -9.25 24.12
CA ALA A 188 17.29 -8.75 22.75
C ALA A 188 15.85 -8.32 22.43
N ILE A 189 14.85 -9.09 22.89
CA ILE A 189 13.43 -8.78 22.72
C ILE A 189 13.08 -7.46 23.43
N VAL A 190 13.51 -7.28 24.68
CA VAL A 190 13.26 -6.04 25.43
C VAL A 190 13.89 -4.84 24.71
N LYS A 191 15.13 -4.96 24.23
CA LYS A 191 15.79 -3.88 23.47
C LYS A 191 15.08 -3.55 22.15
N LEU A 192 14.51 -4.56 21.47
CA LEU A 192 13.74 -4.33 20.25
C LEU A 192 12.42 -3.63 20.56
N ASP A 193 11.76 -3.99 21.66
CA ASP A 193 10.52 -3.33 22.10
C ASP A 193 10.75 -1.86 22.50
N GLU A 194 11.85 -1.57 23.21
CA GLU A 194 12.28 -0.20 23.52
C GLU A 194 12.55 0.63 22.25
N LYS A 195 13.21 0.05 21.24
CA LYS A 195 13.44 0.74 19.97
C LYS A 195 12.14 0.97 19.21
N LEU A 196 11.26 -0.02 19.20
CA LEU A 196 10.01 0.04 18.46
C LEU A 196 9.03 1.04 19.09
N THR A 197 9.01 1.13 20.41
CA THR A 197 8.27 2.18 21.15
C THR A 197 8.85 3.56 20.90
N ALA A 198 10.18 3.73 20.91
CA ALA A 198 10.83 4.99 20.56
C ALA A 198 10.50 5.44 19.12
N THR A 199 10.61 4.55 18.13
CA THR A 199 10.27 4.87 16.74
C THR A 199 8.79 5.18 16.55
N ARG A 200 7.89 4.49 17.26
CA ARG A 200 6.45 4.83 17.24
C ARG A 200 6.20 6.23 17.78
N GLU A 201 6.87 6.61 18.85
CA GLU A 201 6.74 7.95 19.45
C GLU A 201 7.32 9.04 18.54
N GLU A 202 8.46 8.81 17.90
CA GLU A 202 9.02 9.72 16.89
C GLU A 202 8.05 9.93 15.71
N MET A 203 7.45 8.85 15.18
CA MET A 203 6.46 8.96 14.11
C MET A 203 5.20 9.70 14.56
N ARG A 204 4.76 9.52 15.81
CA ARG A 204 3.62 10.26 16.38
C ARG A 204 3.94 11.75 16.42
N GLN A 205 5.10 12.12 16.95
CA GLN A 205 5.54 13.52 17.03
C GLN A 205 5.69 14.15 15.63
N GLN A 206 6.24 13.41 14.67
CA GLN A 206 6.38 13.89 13.29
C GLN A 206 5.01 14.14 12.64
N ARG A 207 4.01 13.27 12.88
CA ARG A 207 2.64 13.48 12.40
C ARG A 207 1.99 14.70 13.02
N GLU A 208 2.15 14.90 14.33
CA GLU A 208 1.62 16.08 15.03
C GLU A 208 2.24 17.38 14.53
N GLN A 209 3.56 17.39 14.28
CA GLN A 209 4.24 18.53 13.67
C GLN A 209 3.74 18.81 12.26
N HIS A 210 3.55 17.77 11.45
CA HIS A 210 3.03 17.92 10.08
C HIS A 210 1.60 18.46 10.09
N GLU A 211 0.71 17.92 10.93
CA GLU A 211 -0.67 18.39 11.07
C GLU A 211 -0.72 19.86 11.54
N GLN A 212 0.14 20.24 12.49
CA GLN A 212 0.23 21.63 12.93
C GLN A 212 0.74 22.56 11.83
N HIS A 213 1.72 22.11 11.04
CA HIS A 213 2.22 22.86 9.90
C HIS A 213 1.13 23.06 8.84
N GLU A 214 0.35 22.03 8.55
CA GLU A 214 -0.77 22.09 7.61
C GLU A 214 -1.85 23.08 8.08
N LYS A 215 -2.24 23.03 9.36
CA LYS A 215 -3.18 24.01 9.96
C LYS A 215 -2.66 25.44 9.87
N ASN A 216 -1.36 25.64 10.13
CA ASN A 216 -0.75 26.96 10.01
C ASN A 216 -0.78 27.47 8.56
N MET A 217 -0.54 26.60 7.58
CA MET A 217 -0.60 26.94 6.16
C MET A 217 -2.02 27.27 5.71
N GLN A 218 -3.02 26.47 6.10
CA GLN A 218 -4.43 26.74 5.81
C GLN A 218 -4.88 28.09 6.39
N ASN A 219 -4.49 28.40 7.63
CA ASN A 219 -4.76 29.70 8.24
C ASN A 219 -4.09 30.85 7.50
N ALA A 220 -2.88 30.65 6.97
CA ALA A 220 -2.18 31.66 6.19
C ALA A 220 -2.88 31.92 4.83
N ILE A 221 -3.33 30.85 4.16
CA ILE A 221 -4.09 30.95 2.91
C ILE A 221 -5.39 31.73 3.13
N MET A 222 -6.17 31.37 4.15
CA MET A 222 -7.41 32.07 4.49
C MET A 222 -7.21 33.57 4.75
N ARG A 223 -6.11 33.95 5.44
CA ARG A 223 -5.75 35.36 5.65
C ARG A 223 -5.32 36.09 4.38
N LEU A 224 -4.73 35.37 3.42
CA LEU A 224 -4.36 35.95 2.13
C LEU A 224 -5.62 36.17 1.27
N ASP A 225 -6.55 35.21 1.28
CA ASP A 225 -7.82 35.34 0.56
C ASP A 225 -8.63 36.53 1.08
N GLU A 226 -8.74 36.68 2.40
CA GLU A 226 -9.42 37.84 3.03
C GLU A 226 -8.78 39.17 2.61
N LYS A 227 -7.44 39.22 2.50
CA LYS A 227 -6.75 40.42 2.01
C LYS A 227 -7.00 40.69 0.53
N LEU A 228 -7.08 39.64 -0.29
CA LEU A 228 -7.36 39.78 -1.72
C LEU A 228 -8.78 40.30 -1.95
N ASP A 229 -9.75 39.85 -1.14
CA ASP A 229 -11.12 40.36 -1.17
C ASP A 229 -11.16 41.85 -0.84
N VAL A 230 -10.49 42.27 0.25
CA VAL A 230 -10.39 43.70 0.63
C VAL A 230 -9.76 44.54 -0.49
N ILE A 231 -8.67 44.07 -1.09
CA ILE A 231 -8.02 44.78 -2.22
C ILE A 231 -8.98 44.87 -3.41
N GLY A 232 -9.74 43.81 -3.69
CA GLY A 232 -10.75 43.80 -4.75
C GLY A 232 -11.83 44.85 -4.53
N GLU A 233 -12.33 44.97 -3.30
CA GLU A 233 -13.31 45.98 -2.90
C GLU A 233 -12.75 47.40 -3.00
N GLU A 234 -11.54 47.65 -2.48
CA GLU A 234 -10.87 48.95 -2.54
C GLU A 234 -10.66 49.41 -3.99
N MET A 235 -10.16 48.52 -4.86
CA MET A 235 -10.00 48.82 -6.29
C MET A 235 -11.35 49.09 -6.98
N GLY A 236 -12.38 48.34 -6.62
CA GLY A 236 -13.74 48.56 -7.11
C GLY A 236 -14.28 49.94 -6.73
N GLN A 237 -14.10 50.32 -5.46
CA GLN A 237 -14.52 51.62 -4.95
C GLN A 237 -13.74 52.77 -5.61
N GLN A 238 -12.41 52.66 -5.69
CA GLN A 238 -11.56 53.67 -6.33
C GLN A 238 -11.93 53.89 -7.81
N ARG A 239 -12.26 52.81 -8.52
CA ARG A 239 -12.74 52.90 -9.91
C ARG A 239 -14.05 53.67 -10.00
N GLU A 240 -14.99 53.44 -9.08
CA GLU A 240 -16.29 54.10 -9.11
C GLU A 240 -16.19 55.58 -8.71
N GLU A 241 -15.39 55.90 -7.70
CA GLU A 241 -15.08 57.28 -7.31
C GLU A 241 -14.44 58.06 -8.46
N SER A 242 -13.50 57.43 -9.17
CA SER A 242 -12.82 58.03 -10.33
C SER A 242 -13.81 58.31 -11.47
N LYS A 243 -14.73 57.37 -11.77
CA LYS A 243 -15.79 57.59 -12.77
C LYS A 243 -16.72 58.73 -12.38
N GLN A 244 -17.15 58.78 -11.12
CA GLN A 244 -18.04 59.84 -10.63
C GLN A 244 -17.37 61.21 -10.67
N LYS A 245 -16.08 61.28 -10.33
CA LYS A 245 -15.29 62.51 -10.41
C LYS A 245 -15.15 62.98 -11.86
N PHE A 246 -14.82 62.07 -12.77
CA PHE A 246 -14.74 62.37 -14.20
C PHE A 246 -16.09 62.87 -14.75
N LYS A 247 -17.18 62.18 -14.42
CA LYS A 247 -18.54 62.57 -14.84
C LYS A 247 -18.89 63.99 -14.36
N ARG A 248 -18.68 64.30 -13.07
CA ARG A 248 -18.93 65.63 -12.51
C ARG A 248 -18.11 66.72 -13.19
N GLU A 249 -16.86 66.43 -13.54
CA GLU A 249 -16.00 67.41 -14.20
C GLU A 249 -16.47 67.69 -15.64
N ILE A 250 -16.88 66.66 -16.38
CA ILE A 250 -17.50 66.83 -17.70
C ILE A 250 -18.78 67.66 -17.62
N GLU A 251 -19.66 67.39 -16.64
CA GLU A 251 -20.89 68.16 -16.42
C GLU A 251 -20.60 69.64 -16.12
N ARG A 252 -19.59 69.93 -15.28
CA ARG A 252 -19.14 71.30 -15.00
C ARG A 252 -18.64 72.00 -16.26
N ILE A 253 -17.83 71.33 -17.07
CA ILE A 253 -17.30 71.90 -18.32
C ILE A 253 -18.47 72.25 -19.24
N LEU A 254 -19.43 71.34 -19.43
CA LEU A 254 -20.59 71.58 -20.30
C LEU A 254 -21.44 72.78 -19.83
N GLN A 255 -21.61 72.98 -18.52
CA GLN A 255 -22.32 74.14 -17.97
C GLN A 255 -21.63 75.48 -18.28
N LEU A 256 -20.31 75.52 -18.43
CA LEU A 256 -19.59 76.75 -18.79
C LEU A 256 -19.79 77.15 -20.26
N TYR A 257 -20.22 76.23 -21.11
CA TYR A 257 -20.47 76.45 -22.54
C TYR A 257 -21.97 76.54 -22.88
N SER A 258 -22.84 76.50 -21.87
CA SER A 258 -24.30 76.65 -21.99
C SER A 258 -24.72 78.08 -21.68
#